data_AF-A0A8S3INQ9-F1
#
_entry.id   AF-A0A8S3INQ9-F1
#
_cell.length_a   1.000
_cell.length_b   1.000
_cell.length_c   1.000
_cell.angle_alpha   90.00
_cell.angle_beta   90.00
_cell.angle_gamma   90.00
#
_symmetry.space_group_name_H-M   'P 1'
#
loop_
_entity.id
_entity.type
_entity.pdbx_description
1 polymer ?
#
loop_
_entity_poly.entity_id
_entity_poly.type
_entity_poly.pdbx_seq_one_letter_code
_entity_poly.pdbx_strand_id
1 'polypeptide(L)'
;MCASANKKFSPPTNRQRAKALGDTNQLNDDIRRAVTVGIHKCFLRFPEPKEGDWVTINEEQGQTVQEFEQTERTVVHSTHKIIYLQPIGSFDHSR
;
A
#
# COMPACT_ATOMS: atom_id res chain seq x y z
N MET A 1 -26.85 9.06 -8.97
CA MET A 1 -26.85 8.19 -7.78
C MET A 1 -25.92 7.02 -8.04
N CYS A 2 -24.67 7.09 -7.60
CA CYS A 2 -23.75 5.97 -7.73
C CYS A 2 -23.92 5.06 -6.52
N ALA A 3 -24.42 3.85 -6.75
CA ALA A 3 -24.55 2.84 -5.71
C ALA A 3 -23.13 2.40 -5.29
N SER A 4 -22.75 2.69 -4.05
CA SER A 4 -21.52 2.14 -3.47
C SER A 4 -21.77 0.68 -3.12
N ALA A 5 -21.41 -0.22 -4.05
CA ALA A 5 -21.41 -1.64 -3.77
C ALA A 5 -20.28 -1.92 -2.78
N ASN A 6 -20.62 -2.08 -1.51
CA ASN A 6 -19.70 -2.47 -0.45
C ASN A 6 -19.23 -3.92 -0.68
N LYS A 7 -18.38 -4.12 -1.70
CA LYS A 7 -17.76 -5.41 -1.99
C LYS A 7 -16.68 -5.60 -0.95
N LYS A 8 -16.91 -6.52 -0.01
CA LYS A 8 -15.85 -7.05 0.85
C LYS A 8 -14.66 -7.41 -0.03
N PHE A 9 -13.49 -6.83 0.30
CA PHE A 9 -12.26 -7.12 -0.42
C PHE A 9 -12.04 -8.64 -0.46
N SER A 10 -11.74 -9.16 -1.64
CA SER A 10 -11.40 -10.57 -1.82
C SER A 10 -10.00 -10.64 -2.44
N PRO A 11 -9.11 -11.47 -1.88
CA PRO A 11 -7.76 -11.59 -2.42
C PRO A 11 -7.80 -12.11 -3.87
N PRO A 12 -6.93 -11.61 -4.75
CA PRO A 12 -6.93 -12.01 -6.16
C PRO A 12 -6.52 -13.47 -6.33
N THR A 13 -7.19 -14.16 -7.25
CA THR A 13 -6.86 -15.53 -7.67
C THR A 13 -5.47 -15.62 -8.31
N ASN A 14 -4.89 -16.81 -8.39
CA ASN A 14 -3.63 -17.05 -9.13
C ASN A 14 -3.69 -16.51 -10.55
N ARG A 15 -4.82 -16.70 -11.24
CA ARG A 15 -5.03 -16.23 -12.62
C ARG A 15 -5.06 -14.70 -12.70
N GLN A 16 -5.72 -14.02 -11.76
CA GLN A 16 -5.74 -12.55 -11.70
C GLN A 16 -4.36 -11.99 -11.38
N ARG A 17 -3.62 -12.62 -10.48
CA ARG A 17 -2.23 -12.24 -10.16
C ARG A 17 -1.32 -12.40 -11.38
N ALA A 18 -1.36 -13.55 -12.05
CA ALA A 18 -0.57 -13.79 -13.26
C ALA A 18 -0.90 -12.78 -14.37
N LYS A 19 -2.20 -12.47 -14.56
CA LYS A 19 -2.65 -11.46 -15.54
C LYS A 19 -2.12 -10.06 -15.20
N ALA A 20 -2.09 -9.69 -13.91
CA ALA A 20 -1.60 -8.39 -13.47
C ALA A 20 -0.07 -8.26 -13.59
N LEU A 21 0.67 -9.36 -13.38
CA LEU A 21 2.12 -9.40 -13.50
C LEU A 21 2.61 -9.34 -14.97
N GLY A 22 1.80 -9.80 -15.92
CA GLY A 22 2.18 -9.85 -17.33
C GLY A 22 3.24 -10.91 -17.61
N ASP A 23 4.01 -10.75 -18.69
CA ASP A 23 5.09 -11.67 -19.04
C ASP A 23 6.32 -11.46 -18.14
N THR A 24 6.57 -12.42 -17.26
CA THR A 24 7.71 -12.39 -16.32
C THR A 24 8.97 -13.07 -16.86
N ASN A 25 8.92 -13.63 -18.08
CA ASN A 25 10.06 -14.35 -18.67
C ASN A 25 11.22 -13.44 -19.08
N GLN A 26 10.98 -12.14 -19.20
CA GLN A 26 12.01 -11.14 -19.52
C GLN A 26 12.64 -10.51 -18.26
N LEU A 27 12.14 -10.85 -17.07
CA LEU A 27 12.72 -10.38 -15.81
C LEU A 27 14.03 -11.12 -15.54
N ASN A 28 15.01 -10.38 -14.99
CA ASN A 28 16.24 -10.98 -14.47
C ASN A 28 15.92 -11.97 -13.32
N ASP A 29 16.88 -12.83 -13.01
CA ASP A 29 16.66 -13.93 -12.07
C ASP A 29 16.31 -13.47 -10.65
N ASP A 30 16.84 -12.32 -10.22
CA ASP A 30 16.57 -11.76 -8.90
C ASP A 30 15.12 -11.27 -8.77
N ILE A 31 14.65 -10.49 -9.75
CA ILE A 31 13.28 -9.98 -9.77
C ILE A 31 12.30 -11.14 -10.00
N ARG A 32 12.63 -12.07 -10.89
CA ARG A 32 11.82 -13.27 -11.11
C ARG A 32 11.67 -14.08 -9.81
N ARG A 33 12.74 -14.22 -9.02
CA ARG A 33 12.70 -14.91 -7.73
C ARG A 33 11.84 -14.16 -6.72
N ALA A 34 11.97 -12.83 -6.63
CA ALA A 34 11.15 -12.02 -5.74
C ALA A 34 9.64 -12.16 -6.05
N VAL A 35 9.27 -12.16 -7.33
CA VAL A 35 7.89 -12.29 -7.79
C VAL A 35 7.35 -13.72 -7.65
N THR A 36 8.17 -14.74 -7.92
CA THR A 36 7.71 -16.15 -7.95
C THR A 36 7.78 -16.83 -6.57
N VAL A 37 8.79 -16.50 -5.76
CA VAL A 37 9.08 -17.17 -4.48
C VAL A 37 8.71 -16.30 -3.27
N GLY A 38 8.88 -14.98 -3.39
CA GLY A 38 8.66 -14.05 -2.28
C GLY A 38 7.23 -14.02 -1.75
N ILE A 39 6.23 -14.34 -2.58
CA ILE A 39 4.81 -14.11 -2.27
C ILE A 39 4.23 -15.10 -1.24
N HIS A 40 4.88 -16.25 -0.98
CA HIS A 40 4.22 -17.34 -0.24
C HIS A 40 4.83 -17.76 1.10
N LYS A 41 6.12 -17.49 1.36
CA LYS A 41 6.77 -17.92 2.62
C LYS A 41 7.41 -16.80 3.44
N CYS A 42 7.73 -15.67 2.83
CA CYS A 42 8.43 -14.58 3.49
C CYS A 42 7.49 -13.52 4.09
N PHE A 43 6.24 -13.45 3.61
CA PHE A 43 5.24 -12.55 4.14
C PHE A 43 4.21 -13.36 4.93
N LEU A 44 4.25 -13.22 6.25
CA LEU A 44 3.14 -13.65 7.09
C LEU A 44 1.89 -12.88 6.66
N ARG A 45 0.74 -13.55 6.68
CA ARG A 45 -0.53 -12.87 6.45
C ARG A 45 -0.65 -11.76 7.50
N PHE A 46 -0.92 -10.53 7.05
CA PHE A 46 -1.24 -9.45 7.97
C PHE A 46 -2.42 -9.88 8.86
N PRO A 47 -2.36 -9.64 10.17
CA PRO A 47 -3.48 -9.96 11.04
C PRO A 47 -4.73 -9.19 10.57
N GLU A 48 -5.89 -9.82 10.72
CA GLU A 48 -7.15 -9.11 10.53
C GLU A 48 -7.23 -7.96 11.54
N PRO A 49 -7.64 -6.76 11.10
CA PRO A 49 -7.83 -5.64 12.01
C PRO A 49 -8.84 -5.95 13.12
N LYS A 50 -8.57 -5.44 14.32
CA LYS A 50 -9.39 -5.61 15.54
C LYS A 50 -10.09 -4.32 15.91
N GLU A 51 -11.09 -4.45 16.78
CA GLU A 51 -11.73 -3.31 17.43
C GLU A 51 -10.68 -2.45 18.16
N GLY A 52 -10.64 -1.15 17.86
CA GLY A 52 -9.63 -0.22 18.36
C GLY A 52 -8.44 0.01 17.44
N ASP A 53 -8.26 -0.80 16.39
CA ASP A 53 -7.24 -0.54 15.38
C ASP A 53 -7.63 0.68 14.54
N TRP A 54 -6.67 1.54 14.21
CA TRP A 54 -6.93 2.72 13.37
C TRP A 54 -7.64 2.37 12.06
N VAL A 55 -7.26 1.24 11.44
CA VAL A 55 -7.79 0.78 10.16
C VAL A 55 -9.22 0.23 10.26
N THR A 56 -9.71 -0.14 11.45
CA THR A 56 -11.13 -0.55 11.62
C THR A 56 -12.07 0.64 11.80
N ILE A 57 -11.55 1.77 12.30
CA ILE A 57 -12.35 2.95 12.64
C ILE A 57 -12.38 3.94 11.47
N ASN A 58 -11.32 4.00 10.66
CA ASN A 58 -11.23 4.94 9.54
C ASN A 58 -11.69 4.28 8.24
N GLU A 59 -12.89 4.63 7.80
CA GLU A 59 -13.37 4.32 6.45
C GLU A 59 -12.75 5.30 5.45
N GLU A 60 -11.66 4.90 4.80
CA GLU A 60 -11.10 5.67 3.68
C GLU A 60 -12.04 5.57 2.48
N GLN A 61 -12.43 6.73 1.93
CA GLN A 61 -13.12 6.76 0.64
C GLN A 61 -12.10 6.38 -0.44
N GLY A 62 -12.36 5.27 -1.13
CA GLY A 62 -11.54 4.89 -2.28
C GLY A 62 -11.61 5.96 -3.36
N GLN A 63 -10.51 6.16 -4.07
CA GLN A 63 -10.43 7.03 -5.24
C GLN A 63 -9.70 6.31 -6.37
N THR A 64 -10.13 6.56 -7.61
CA THR A 64 -9.46 6.12 -8.84
C THR A 64 -8.20 6.94 -9.08
N VAL A 65 -7.36 6.47 -10.01
CA VAL A 65 -6.18 7.22 -10.45
C VAL A 65 -6.59 8.57 -11.04
N GLN A 66 -7.65 8.59 -11.85
CA GLN A 66 -8.16 9.83 -12.45
C GLN A 66 -8.68 10.81 -11.39
N GLU A 67 -9.41 10.32 -10.38
CA GLU A 67 -9.88 11.15 -9.26
C GLU A 67 -8.70 11.70 -8.44
N PHE A 68 -7.67 10.88 -8.21
CA PHE A 68 -6.44 11.32 -7.55
C PHE A 68 -5.68 12.39 -8.33
N GLU A 69 -5.66 12.31 -9.67
CA GLU A 69 -5.06 13.33 -10.53
C GLU A 69 -5.81 14.67 -10.50
N GLN A 70 -7.11 14.63 -10.26
CA GLN A 70 -7.98 15.80 -10.17
C GLN A 70 -8.05 16.41 -8.76
N THR A 71 -7.54 15.72 -7.74
CA THR A 71 -7.57 16.19 -6.36
C THR A 71 -6.56 17.32 -6.18
N GLU A 72 -6.96 18.43 -5.54
CA GLU A 72 -6.02 19.47 -5.15
C GLU A 72 -4.97 18.89 -4.20
N ARG A 73 -3.74 18.79 -4.69
CA ARG A 73 -2.63 18.29 -3.88
C ARG A 73 -2.14 19.39 -2.97
N THR A 74 -1.76 19.02 -1.76
CA THR A 74 -0.90 19.89 -0.94
C THR A 74 0.44 20.00 -1.66
N VAL A 75 0.63 21.08 -2.41
CA VAL A 75 1.92 21.43 -3.02
C VAL A 75 2.77 22.09 -1.95
N VAL A 76 4.07 21.78 -1.93
CA VAL A 76 5.02 22.47 -1.05
C VAL A 76 4.98 23.96 -1.36
N HIS A 77 4.30 24.72 -0.51
CA HIS A 77 4.21 26.16 -0.65
C HIS A 77 5.50 26.78 -0.10
N SER A 78 5.98 27.86 -0.70
CA SER A 78 7.22 28.54 -0.28
C SER A 78 7.22 28.95 1.20
N THR A 79 6.03 29.23 1.74
CA THR A 79 5.78 29.54 3.17
C THR A 79 5.91 28.33 4.09
N HIS A 80 5.60 27.11 3.62
CA HIS A 80 5.53 25.88 4.42
C HIS A 80 6.45 24.79 3.85
N LYS A 81 7.74 25.11 3.75
CA LYS A 81 8.78 24.24 3.15
C LYS A 81 9.58 23.39 4.14
N ILE A 82 9.28 23.50 5.44
CA ILE A 82 10.04 22.83 6.51
C ILE A 82 9.14 21.80 7.17
N ILE A 83 9.58 20.54 7.14
CA ILE A 83 8.97 19.45 7.90
C ILE A 83 9.80 19.26 9.17
N TYR A 84 9.17 19.42 10.33
CA TYR A 84 9.80 19.13 11.61
C TYR A 84 9.56 17.67 11.97
N LEU A 85 10.63 16.90 12.11
CA LEU A 85 10.57 15.53 12.58
C LEU A 85 11.07 15.49 14.02
N GLN A 86 10.19 15.10 14.94
CA GLN A 86 10.56 14.85 16.33
C GLN A 86 10.62 13.34 16.55
N PRO A 87 11.82 12.75 16.66
CA PRO A 87 11.94 11.35 16.99
C PRO A 87 11.52 11.14 18.45
N ILE A 88 10.65 10.16 18.68
CA ILE A 88 10.19 9.76 20.02
C ILE A 88 10.87 8.41 20.35
N GLY A 89 11.71 8.39 21.36
CA GLY A 89 12.40 7.18 21.80
C GLY A 89 13.77 7.43 22.41
N SER A 90 14.39 6.37 22.92
CA SER A 90 15.81 6.36 23.31
C SER A 90 16.63 5.84 22.13
N PHE A 91 17.52 6.67 21.62
CA PHE A 91 18.41 6.29 20.53
C PHE A 91 19.79 6.02 21.13
N ASP A 92 20.28 4.79 20.96
CA ASP A 92 21.64 4.47 21.36
C ASP A 92 22.62 5.29 20.50
N HIS A 93 23.57 5.94 21.17
CA HIS A 93 24.59 6.77 20.54
C HIS A 93 25.89 5.99 20.28
N SER A 94 25.92 4.68 20.58
CA SER A 94 27.06 3.84 20.24
C SER A 94 27.23 3.78 18.71
N ARG A 95 28.31 4.39 18.24
CA ARG A 95 28.85 4.26 16.89
C ARG A 95 29.95 3.22 16.88
#